data_AF-A0A3B5L207-F1
#
_entry.id   AF-A0A3B5L207-F1
#
_cell.length_a   1.000
_cell.length_b   1.000
_cell.length_c   1.000
_cell.angle_alpha   90.00
_cell.angle_beta   90.00
_cell.angle_gamma   90.00
#
_symmetry.space_group_name_H-M   'P 1'
#
loop_
_entity.id
_entity.type
_entity.pdbx_description
1 polymer ?
#
loop_
_entity_poly.entity_id
_entity_poly.type
_entity_poly.pdbx_seq_one_letter_code
_entity_poly.pdbx_strand_id
1 'polypeptide(L)'
;MIHLLHQVKKFLESSCSLPDFVERYCTLYLRLKNAMEELFGQQTAFVLALRHGFSAALLQLSILRAMHVSERFAQYIDHMIQASAAPSGGAETLQRLQQFLEPMLFLSGLELANTFEHFYRYYLGDRLLAQGNVWLESAVIDQIGSCFPSRFPQQMLKNLSESAELQQEFHLYRLQQLDRHLQEGAAGSAVMEDWEESEEEAEVQVLVLSPRCWAVSSGCFLVEPAKHFPAEICSYLNHFTQFYSHSQSMYSLSHSKPRRLQWTWLGHGELRLGGWTLHVSTLQMFVLLHFNVRVQQLLQESGLSAAVLLHALQPLIADGGPLTCSSEEEPSTGKSCSLDPPPLPLMIWVLLQVMDSCQKQEAARSPGGGRFGCSTGDVLSCIMHVMNKGCVRRNDDNPHIVEFVPEDPATPQKGHAQISFGRAGSRKDSTADIRCDPRPHAHTRPVAAARF
;
A
#
# COMPACT_ATOMS: atom_id res chain seq x y z
N MET A 1 -20.84 34.75 2.86
CA MET A 1 -20.03 33.64 3.41
C MET A 1 -20.84 32.72 4.33
N ILE A 2 -21.54 33.23 5.35
CA ILE A 2 -22.34 32.42 6.30
C ILE A 2 -23.46 31.59 5.64
N HIS A 3 -24.14 32.13 4.63
CA HIS A 3 -25.16 31.37 3.87
C HIS A 3 -24.55 30.22 3.05
N LEU A 4 -23.38 30.45 2.44
CA LEU A 4 -22.65 29.42 1.68
C LEU A 4 -22.18 28.30 2.60
N LEU A 5 -21.68 28.63 3.79
CA LEU A 5 -21.29 27.66 4.82
C LEU A 5 -22.46 26.76 5.23
N HIS A 6 -23.63 27.33 5.51
CA HIS A 6 -24.82 26.54 5.87
C HIS A 6 -25.30 25.64 4.72
N GLN A 7 -25.27 26.13 3.48
CA GLN A 7 -25.66 25.34 2.31
C GLN A 7 -24.70 24.18 2.06
N VAL A 8 -23.39 24.43 2.13
CA VAL A 8 -22.36 23.40 1.95
C VAL A 8 -22.44 22.36 3.07
N LYS A 9 -22.59 22.79 4.34
CA LYS A 9 -22.77 21.87 5.46
C LYS A 9 -23.97 20.96 5.25
N LYS A 10 -25.13 21.53 4.95
CA LYS A 10 -26.36 20.76 4.72
C LYS A 10 -26.18 19.76 3.57
N PHE A 11 -25.50 20.17 2.49
CA PHE A 11 -25.17 19.28 1.38
C PHE A 11 -24.27 18.12 1.82
N LEU A 12 -23.20 18.39 2.57
CA LEU A 12 -22.29 17.35 3.07
C LEU A 12 -23.02 16.37 3.97
N GLU A 13 -23.88 16.86 4.88
CA GLU A 13 -24.66 16.02 5.81
C GLU A 13 -25.68 15.12 5.11
N SER A 14 -26.35 15.63 4.06
CA SER A 14 -27.41 14.88 3.38
C SER A 14 -26.89 13.95 2.29
N SER A 15 -25.69 14.21 1.77
CA SER A 15 -25.23 13.60 0.51
C SER A 15 -24.01 12.69 0.69
N CYS A 16 -23.28 12.74 1.82
CA CYS A 16 -22.02 12.01 1.99
C CYS A 16 -22.16 10.49 1.86
N SER A 17 -23.36 9.93 2.10
CA SER A 17 -23.64 8.50 1.98
C SER A 17 -24.04 8.07 0.56
N LEU A 18 -24.22 9.01 -0.37
CA LEU A 18 -24.60 8.69 -1.74
C LEU A 18 -23.39 8.18 -2.55
N PRO A 19 -23.61 7.25 -3.50
CA PRO A 19 -22.52 6.72 -4.32
C PRO A 19 -21.88 7.79 -5.21
N ASP A 20 -22.68 8.75 -5.71
CA ASP A 20 -22.29 9.85 -6.59
C ASP A 20 -21.94 11.16 -5.84
N PHE A 21 -21.63 11.04 -4.55
CA PHE A 21 -21.36 12.18 -3.67
C PHE A 21 -20.23 13.09 -4.19
N VAL A 22 -19.12 12.50 -4.62
CA VAL A 22 -17.92 13.25 -5.01
C VAL A 22 -18.16 14.03 -6.30
N GLU A 23 -18.88 13.43 -7.27
CA GLU A 23 -19.29 14.09 -8.51
C GLU A 23 -20.22 15.27 -8.25
N ARG A 24 -21.21 15.09 -7.35
CA ARG A 24 -22.11 16.17 -6.92
C ARG A 24 -21.34 17.28 -6.22
N TYR A 25 -20.38 16.93 -5.36
CA TYR A 25 -19.51 17.89 -4.69
C TYR A 25 -18.70 18.71 -5.70
N CYS A 26 -18.03 18.05 -6.65
CA CYS A 26 -17.23 18.73 -7.66
C CYS A 26 -18.09 19.64 -8.55
N THR A 27 -19.30 19.20 -8.91
CA THR A 27 -20.26 20.04 -9.64
C THR A 27 -20.65 21.29 -8.85
N LEU A 28 -20.92 21.14 -7.55
CA LEU A 28 -21.22 22.28 -6.67
C LEU A 28 -20.03 23.23 -6.54
N TYR A 29 -18.82 22.69 -6.32
CA TYR A 29 -17.59 23.47 -6.22
C TYR A 29 -17.33 24.28 -7.50
N LEU A 30 -17.38 23.64 -8.67
CA LEU A 30 -17.15 24.29 -9.96
C LEU A 30 -18.21 25.34 -10.25
N ARG A 31 -19.49 25.06 -9.96
CA ARG A 31 -20.56 26.05 -10.13
C ARG A 31 -20.32 27.29 -9.28
N LEU A 32 -19.92 27.12 -8.01
CA LEU A 32 -19.62 28.24 -7.11
C LEU A 32 -18.37 29.01 -7.57
N LYS A 33 -17.32 28.29 -7.97
CA LYS A 33 -16.08 28.88 -8.49
C LYS A 33 -16.37 29.73 -9.74
N ASN A 34 -17.02 29.16 -10.75
CA ASN A 34 -17.34 29.85 -12.00
C ASN A 34 -18.23 31.08 -11.76
N ALA A 35 -19.25 30.97 -10.90
CA ALA A 35 -20.10 32.11 -10.56
C ALA A 35 -19.31 33.25 -9.87
N MET A 36 -18.34 32.92 -9.02
CA MET A 36 -17.48 33.94 -8.40
C MET A 36 -16.50 34.56 -9.40
N GLU A 37 -15.95 33.76 -10.31
CA GLU A 37 -15.08 34.25 -11.39
C GLU A 37 -15.83 35.18 -12.35
N GLU A 38 -17.08 34.88 -12.70
CA GLU A 38 -17.93 35.75 -13.53
C GLU A 38 -18.28 37.07 -12.84
N LEU A 39 -18.60 37.02 -11.54
CA LEU A 39 -19.04 38.21 -10.78
C LEU A 39 -17.89 39.11 -10.34
N PHE A 40 -16.72 38.54 -10.04
CA PHE A 40 -15.63 39.27 -9.38
C PHE A 40 -14.27 39.12 -10.06
N GLY A 41 -14.19 38.39 -11.18
CA GLY A 41 -12.95 38.09 -11.90
C GLY A 41 -12.09 37.02 -11.22
N GLN A 42 -10.94 36.73 -11.82
CA GLN A 42 -9.99 35.72 -11.33
C GLN A 42 -9.18 36.22 -10.12
N GLN A 43 -9.83 36.36 -8.97
CA GLN A 43 -9.16 36.71 -7.72
C GLN A 43 -8.86 35.45 -6.90
N THR A 44 -7.60 35.24 -6.56
CA THR A 44 -7.14 34.11 -5.73
C THR A 44 -7.81 34.09 -4.34
N ALA A 45 -8.14 35.27 -3.81
CA ALA A 45 -8.85 35.42 -2.54
C ALA A 45 -10.21 34.69 -2.52
N PHE A 46 -10.95 34.65 -3.64
CA PHE A 46 -12.22 33.92 -3.70
C PHE A 46 -12.03 32.41 -3.75
N VAL A 47 -11.02 31.92 -4.47
CA VAL A 47 -10.67 30.49 -4.47
C VAL A 47 -10.29 30.05 -3.07
N LEU A 48 -9.52 30.86 -2.34
CA LEU A 48 -9.19 30.60 -0.93
C LEU A 48 -10.42 30.65 -0.03
N ALA A 49 -11.29 31.65 -0.19
CA ALA A 49 -12.53 31.76 0.59
C ALA A 49 -13.47 30.58 0.33
N LEU A 50 -13.52 30.07 -0.91
CA LEU A 50 -14.26 28.86 -1.27
C LEU A 50 -13.73 27.66 -0.51
N ARG A 51 -12.41 27.42 -0.60
CA ARG A 51 -11.73 26.34 0.13
C ARG A 51 -12.01 26.42 1.62
N HIS A 52 -11.80 27.59 2.23
CA HIS A 52 -12.11 27.80 3.65
C HIS A 52 -13.57 27.55 4.00
N GLY A 53 -14.52 27.92 3.12
CA GLY A 53 -15.94 27.63 3.32
C GLY A 53 -16.24 26.13 3.37
N PHE A 54 -15.64 25.35 2.46
CA PHE A 54 -15.76 23.88 2.46
C PHE A 54 -15.05 23.25 3.66
N SER A 55 -13.85 23.71 4.00
CA SER A 55 -13.10 23.26 5.19
C SER A 55 -13.91 23.51 6.46
N ALA A 56 -14.48 24.71 6.63
CA ALA A 56 -15.29 25.05 7.78
C ALA A 56 -16.59 24.23 7.84
N ALA A 57 -17.22 23.95 6.70
CA ALA A 57 -18.41 23.10 6.65
C ALA A 57 -18.09 21.65 7.08
N LEU A 58 -16.96 21.12 6.62
CA LEU A 58 -16.48 19.79 6.99
C LEU A 58 -16.21 19.67 8.50
N LEU A 59 -15.56 20.68 9.09
CA LEU A 59 -15.28 20.73 10.53
C LEU A 59 -16.54 20.85 11.41
N GLN A 60 -17.66 21.28 10.84
CA GLN A 60 -18.94 21.33 11.55
C GLN A 60 -19.72 20.00 11.51
N LEU A 61 -19.23 19.00 10.79
CA LEU A 61 -19.80 17.65 10.81
C LEU A 61 -19.34 16.90 12.07
N SER A 62 -20.07 15.85 12.43
CA SER A 62 -19.55 14.85 13.38
C SER A 62 -18.26 14.22 12.82
N ILE A 63 -17.32 13.87 13.70
CA ILE A 63 -16.05 13.25 13.31
C ILE A 63 -16.22 12.04 12.38
N LEU A 64 -17.20 11.16 12.64
CA LEU A 64 -17.47 9.98 11.80
C LEU A 64 -17.85 10.36 10.36
N ARG A 65 -18.72 11.37 10.20
CA ARG A 65 -19.11 11.87 8.87
C ARG A 65 -17.96 12.57 8.16
N ALA A 66 -17.17 13.36 8.89
CA ALA A 66 -15.98 14.00 8.32
C ALA A 66 -14.97 12.96 7.82
N MET A 67 -14.69 11.92 8.61
CA MET A 67 -13.83 10.81 8.20
C MET A 67 -14.40 10.07 6.98
N HIS A 68 -15.71 9.81 6.97
CA HIS A 68 -16.35 9.17 5.82
C HIS A 68 -16.23 10.02 4.57
N VAL A 69 -16.44 11.35 4.65
CA VAL A 69 -16.23 12.26 3.51
C VAL A 69 -14.79 12.15 2.98
N SER A 70 -13.78 12.16 3.86
CA SER A 70 -12.38 11.96 3.46
C SER A 70 -12.15 10.61 2.76
N GLU A 71 -12.73 9.54 3.29
CA GLU A 71 -12.66 8.20 2.70
C GLU A 71 -13.28 8.17 1.29
N ARG A 72 -14.46 8.79 1.10
CA ARG A 72 -15.16 8.85 -0.19
C ARG A 72 -14.32 9.57 -1.24
N PHE A 73 -13.62 10.66 -0.89
CA PHE A 73 -12.69 11.32 -1.82
C PHE A 73 -11.50 10.42 -2.19
N ALA A 74 -10.87 9.75 -1.22
CA ALA A 74 -9.76 8.85 -1.49
C ALA A 74 -10.18 7.68 -2.40
N GLN A 75 -11.36 7.09 -2.14
CA GLN A 75 -11.97 6.06 -2.99
C GLN A 75 -12.25 6.56 -4.39
N TYR A 76 -12.82 7.76 -4.53
CA TYR A 76 -13.15 8.28 -5.85
C TYR A 76 -11.89 8.46 -6.72
N ILE A 77 -10.78 8.96 -6.15
CA ILE A 77 -9.50 9.03 -6.88
C ILE A 77 -9.04 7.63 -7.28
N ASP A 78 -9.11 6.66 -6.37
CA ASP A 78 -8.73 5.28 -6.64
C ASP A 78 -9.52 4.69 -7.82
N HIS A 79 -10.86 4.83 -7.81
CA HIS A 79 -11.71 4.36 -8.91
C HIS A 79 -11.40 5.06 -10.22
N MET A 80 -11.16 6.38 -10.20
CA MET A 80 -10.81 7.15 -11.40
C MET A 80 -9.47 6.71 -12.00
N ILE A 81 -8.47 6.41 -11.18
CA ILE A 81 -7.17 5.91 -11.64
C ILE A 81 -7.32 4.48 -12.18
N GLN A 82 -8.03 3.60 -11.49
CA GLN A 82 -8.21 2.21 -11.95
C GLN A 82 -9.03 2.13 -13.25
N ALA A 83 -10.09 2.93 -13.39
CA ALA A 83 -10.88 3.03 -14.62
C ALA A 83 -10.06 3.54 -15.82
N SER A 84 -8.90 4.14 -15.55
CA SER A 84 -8.02 4.71 -16.57
C SER A 84 -6.90 3.80 -17.07
N ALA A 85 -6.83 2.54 -16.58
CA ALA A 85 -5.79 1.57 -16.91
C ALA A 85 -5.79 1.09 -18.38
N ALA A 86 -6.57 1.72 -19.28
CA ALA A 86 -6.48 1.49 -20.71
C ALA A 86 -5.16 2.09 -21.26
N PRO A 87 -4.39 1.34 -22.07
CA PRO A 87 -2.98 1.65 -22.38
C PRO A 87 -2.72 2.89 -23.24
N SER A 88 -3.76 3.56 -23.77
CA SER A 88 -3.61 4.64 -24.77
C SER A 88 -4.06 6.04 -24.32
N GLY A 89 -4.44 6.25 -23.05
CA GLY A 89 -5.16 7.48 -22.62
C GLY A 89 -4.58 8.30 -21.47
N GLY A 90 -3.34 8.06 -21.02
CA GLY A 90 -2.82 8.63 -19.75
C GLY A 90 -2.92 10.17 -19.62
N ALA A 91 -2.68 10.91 -20.70
CA ALA A 91 -2.79 12.37 -20.70
C ALA A 91 -4.25 12.87 -20.64
N GLU A 92 -5.17 12.23 -21.36
CA GLU A 92 -6.60 12.57 -21.34
C GLU A 92 -7.23 12.23 -19.98
N THR A 93 -6.83 11.11 -19.40
CA THR A 93 -7.18 10.72 -18.02
C THR A 93 -6.73 11.77 -17.02
N LEU A 94 -5.48 12.21 -17.11
CA LEU A 94 -4.93 13.21 -16.21
C LEU A 94 -5.67 14.55 -16.35
N GLN A 95 -6.04 14.95 -17.56
CA GLN A 95 -6.84 16.15 -17.79
C GLN A 95 -8.23 16.04 -17.15
N ARG A 96 -8.88 14.87 -17.23
CA ARG A 96 -10.15 14.61 -16.52
C ARG A 96 -9.94 14.66 -15.01
N LEU A 97 -8.93 13.98 -14.48
CA LEU A 97 -8.59 13.98 -13.05
C LEU A 97 -8.31 15.39 -12.51
N GLN A 98 -7.56 16.22 -13.25
CA GLN A 98 -7.24 17.59 -12.86
C GLN A 98 -8.48 18.43 -12.51
N GLN A 99 -9.58 18.25 -13.25
CA GLN A 99 -10.85 18.96 -12.98
C GLN A 99 -11.46 18.60 -11.62
N PHE A 100 -11.15 17.42 -11.09
CA PHE A 100 -11.69 16.89 -9.83
C PHE A 100 -10.70 16.96 -8.65
N LEU A 101 -9.40 17.10 -8.91
CA LEU A 101 -8.37 17.18 -7.87
C LEU A 101 -8.33 18.56 -7.19
N GLU A 102 -8.51 19.66 -7.92
CA GLU A 102 -8.53 21.00 -7.32
C GLU A 102 -9.61 21.14 -6.21
N PRO A 103 -10.87 20.70 -6.42
CA PRO A 103 -11.90 20.70 -5.37
C PRO A 103 -11.50 20.00 -4.07
N MET A 104 -10.53 19.07 -4.08
CA MET A 104 -10.08 18.31 -2.91
C MET A 104 -9.09 19.08 -2.03
N LEU A 105 -8.52 20.18 -2.54
CA LEU A 105 -7.54 21.00 -1.82
C LEU A 105 -8.12 21.70 -0.58
N PHE A 106 -9.44 21.64 -0.35
CA PHE A 106 -10.07 22.07 0.91
C PHE A 106 -9.63 21.24 2.12
N LEU A 107 -9.12 20.02 1.91
CA LEU A 107 -8.57 19.18 2.98
C LEU A 107 -7.20 19.69 3.46
N SER A 108 -6.49 20.44 2.61
CA SER A 108 -5.15 20.97 2.91
C SER A 108 -5.13 21.81 4.18
N GLY A 109 -4.19 21.53 5.07
CA GLY A 109 -4.02 22.25 6.35
C GLY A 109 -5.00 21.89 7.46
N LEU A 110 -5.92 20.93 7.24
CA LEU A 110 -6.80 20.40 8.29
C LEU A 110 -6.15 19.23 9.02
N GLU A 111 -6.48 19.03 10.30
CA GLU A 111 -6.09 17.79 11.02
C GLU A 111 -6.68 16.53 10.35
N LEU A 112 -7.89 16.65 9.81
CA LEU A 112 -8.56 15.60 9.05
C LEU A 112 -7.80 15.20 7.77
N ALA A 113 -6.86 16.01 7.29
CA ALA A 113 -5.98 15.63 6.19
C ALA A 113 -5.18 14.36 6.52
N ASN A 114 -4.88 14.09 7.80
CA ASN A 114 -4.25 12.82 8.21
C ASN A 114 -5.17 11.62 7.94
N THR A 115 -6.49 11.76 8.13
CA THR A 115 -7.47 10.71 7.83
C THR A 115 -7.56 10.48 6.32
N PHE A 116 -7.61 11.56 5.54
CA PHE A 116 -7.55 11.47 4.07
C PHE A 116 -6.26 10.79 3.60
N GLU A 117 -5.11 11.22 4.12
CA GLU A 117 -3.80 10.64 3.82
C GLU A 117 -3.75 9.14 4.15
N HIS A 118 -4.35 8.71 5.26
CA HIS A 118 -4.43 7.30 5.63
C HIS A 118 -5.19 6.47 4.57
N PHE A 119 -6.39 6.90 4.18
CA PHE A 119 -7.17 6.20 3.16
C PHE A 119 -6.50 6.26 1.78
N TYR A 120 -5.95 7.41 1.40
CA TYR A 120 -5.23 7.54 0.13
C TYR A 120 -4.02 6.60 0.08
N ARG A 121 -3.22 6.55 1.17
CA ARG A 121 -2.08 5.64 1.33
C ARG A 121 -2.49 4.19 1.19
N TYR A 122 -3.63 3.79 1.76
CA TYR A 122 -4.15 2.43 1.64
C TYR A 122 -4.40 2.05 0.17
N TYR A 123 -5.17 2.87 -0.57
CA TYR A 123 -5.46 2.61 -1.98
C TYR A 123 -4.21 2.72 -2.87
N LEU A 124 -3.35 3.72 -2.62
CA LEU A 124 -2.09 3.89 -3.35
C LEU A 124 -1.18 2.66 -3.21
N GLY A 125 -1.09 2.09 -2.01
CA GLY A 125 -0.25 0.92 -1.77
C GLY A 125 -0.64 -0.26 -2.65
N ASP A 126 -1.93 -0.53 -2.76
CA ASP A 126 -2.48 -1.59 -3.61
C ASP A 126 -2.14 -1.36 -5.08
N ARG A 127 -2.46 -0.16 -5.61
CA ARG A 127 -2.17 0.20 -7.00
C ARG A 127 -0.68 0.13 -7.33
N LEU A 128 0.19 0.64 -6.46
CA LEU A 128 1.64 0.62 -6.69
C LEU A 128 2.22 -0.81 -6.67
N LEU A 129 1.66 -1.71 -5.86
CA LEU A 129 2.09 -3.11 -5.77
C LEU A 129 1.58 -3.95 -6.96
N ALA A 130 0.39 -3.64 -7.48
CA ALA A 130 -0.28 -4.33 -8.59
C ALA A 130 0.07 -3.80 -10.00
N GLN A 131 1.31 -3.34 -10.22
CA GLN A 131 1.78 -2.76 -11.50
C GLN A 131 1.08 -1.47 -11.95
N GLY A 132 0.61 -0.65 -11.01
CA GLY A 132 -0.03 0.64 -11.32
C GLY A 132 0.87 1.64 -12.05
N ASN A 133 0.24 2.60 -12.74
CA ASN A 133 0.91 3.65 -13.50
C ASN A 133 1.60 4.67 -12.59
N VAL A 134 2.85 4.41 -12.21
CA VAL A 134 3.66 5.25 -11.30
C VAL A 134 3.77 6.71 -11.77
N TRP A 135 3.78 6.95 -13.08
CA TRP A 135 3.78 8.30 -13.63
C TRP A 135 2.49 9.05 -13.29
N LEU A 136 1.34 8.41 -13.52
CA LEU A 136 0.04 9.01 -13.20
C LEU A 136 -0.10 9.24 -11.70
N GLU A 137 0.34 8.29 -10.88
CA GLU A 137 0.36 8.44 -9.42
C GLU A 137 1.18 9.65 -8.98
N SER A 138 2.38 9.82 -9.56
CA SER A 138 3.26 10.96 -9.27
C SER A 138 2.56 12.27 -9.62
N ALA A 139 1.94 12.36 -10.79
CA ALA A 139 1.28 13.56 -11.24
C ALA A 139 0.01 13.91 -10.45
N VAL A 140 -0.72 12.91 -9.94
CA VAL A 140 -1.84 13.12 -9.00
C VAL A 140 -1.30 13.61 -7.65
N ILE A 141 -0.29 12.93 -7.09
CA ILE A 141 0.32 13.27 -5.80
C ILE A 141 0.94 14.67 -5.81
N ASP A 142 1.53 15.10 -6.92
CA ASP A 142 2.06 16.46 -7.06
C ASP A 142 0.96 17.53 -6.94
N GLN A 143 -0.24 17.26 -7.46
CA GLN A 143 -1.35 18.20 -7.42
C GLN A 143 -2.01 18.30 -6.04
N ILE A 144 -2.23 17.15 -5.39
CA ILE A 144 -2.91 17.10 -4.08
C ILE A 144 -1.93 16.95 -2.91
N GLY A 145 -0.63 17.10 -3.15
CA GLY A 145 0.43 16.79 -2.18
C GLY A 145 0.36 17.58 -0.88
N SER A 146 -0.29 18.75 -0.89
CA SER A 146 -0.55 19.55 0.30
C SER A 146 -1.61 18.95 1.25
N CYS A 147 -2.40 17.98 0.76
CA CYS A 147 -3.37 17.21 1.56
C CYS A 147 -2.73 16.03 2.30
N PHE A 148 -1.40 15.87 2.23
CA PHE A 148 -0.65 14.78 2.88
C PHE A 148 0.33 15.34 3.93
N PRO A 149 -0.14 15.62 5.17
CA PRO A 149 0.70 16.19 6.21
C PRO A 149 1.98 15.40 6.50
N SER A 150 1.91 14.08 6.50
CA SER A 150 3.04 13.18 6.80
C SER A 150 3.87 12.84 5.56
N ARG A 151 3.42 13.26 4.38
CA ARG A 151 4.02 12.98 3.07
C ARG A 151 4.21 11.49 2.77
N PHE A 152 3.34 10.62 3.31
CA PHE A 152 3.45 9.17 3.10
C PHE A 152 3.34 8.79 1.61
N PRO A 153 2.39 9.32 0.83
CA PRO A 153 2.32 9.03 -0.61
C PRO A 153 3.60 9.38 -1.36
N GLN A 154 4.19 10.56 -1.07
CA GLN A 154 5.46 10.98 -1.67
C GLN A 154 6.60 10.05 -1.25
N GLN A 155 6.65 9.65 0.02
CA GLN A 155 7.67 8.73 0.53
C GLN A 155 7.53 7.32 -0.05
N MET A 156 6.32 6.87 -0.36
CA MET A 156 6.07 5.58 -1.02
C MET A 156 6.64 5.58 -2.44
N LEU A 157 6.37 6.63 -3.24
CA LEU A 157 6.96 6.79 -4.56
C LEU A 157 8.48 6.86 -4.51
N LYS A 158 9.02 7.62 -3.54
CA LYS A 158 10.46 7.70 -3.31
C LYS A 158 11.07 6.34 -2.99
N ASN A 159 10.40 5.50 -2.20
CA ASN A 159 10.90 4.15 -1.93
C ASN A 159 10.93 3.28 -3.18
N LEU A 160 10.00 3.44 -4.12
CA LEU A 160 10.05 2.72 -5.39
C LEU A 160 11.24 3.16 -6.25
N SER A 161 11.52 4.48 -6.33
CA SER A 161 12.69 4.96 -7.06
C SER A 161 14.00 4.52 -6.42
N GLU A 162 14.12 4.66 -5.09
CA GLU A 162 15.28 4.18 -4.31
C GLU A 162 15.46 2.66 -4.47
N SER A 163 14.37 1.90 -4.58
CA SER A 163 14.45 0.45 -4.82
C SER A 163 14.89 0.11 -6.24
N ALA A 164 14.49 0.90 -7.25
CA ALA A 164 14.95 0.71 -8.62
C ALA A 164 16.45 1.00 -8.75
N GLU A 165 16.95 2.02 -8.05
CA GLU A 165 18.39 2.30 -7.94
C GLU A 165 19.12 1.13 -7.26
N LEU A 166 18.62 0.63 -6.12
CA LEU A 166 19.19 -0.54 -5.44
C LEU A 166 19.22 -1.80 -6.32
N GLN A 167 18.20 -2.01 -7.15
CA GLN A 167 18.15 -3.12 -8.10
C GLN A 167 19.25 -3.00 -9.17
N GLN A 168 19.50 -1.78 -9.67
CA GLN A 168 20.59 -1.52 -10.63
C GLN A 168 21.96 -1.72 -9.98
N GLU A 169 22.15 -1.25 -8.75
CA GLU A 169 23.37 -1.47 -7.98
C GLU A 169 23.62 -2.97 -7.74
N PHE A 170 22.57 -3.74 -7.43
CA PHE A 170 22.68 -5.19 -7.27
C PHE A 170 23.10 -5.88 -8.58
N HIS A 171 22.53 -5.47 -9.72
CA HIS A 171 22.93 -6.00 -11.01
C HIS A 171 24.41 -5.73 -11.32
N LEU A 172 24.88 -4.50 -11.08
CA LEU A 172 26.30 -4.15 -11.20
C LEU A 172 27.17 -4.96 -10.24
N TYR A 173 26.71 -5.17 -9.00
CA TYR A 173 27.41 -6.00 -8.03
C TYR A 173 27.58 -7.44 -8.53
N ARG A 174 26.53 -8.07 -9.09
CA ARG A 174 26.63 -9.41 -9.69
C ARG A 174 27.65 -9.45 -10.84
N LEU A 175 27.60 -8.47 -11.75
CA LEU A 175 28.56 -8.38 -12.86
C LEU A 175 30.02 -8.24 -12.37
N GLN A 176 30.25 -7.44 -11.32
CA GLN A 176 31.58 -7.30 -10.72
C GLN A 176 32.07 -8.59 -10.04
N GLN A 177 31.17 -9.35 -9.41
CA GLN A 177 31.52 -10.66 -8.87
C GLN A 177 31.96 -11.60 -9.98
N LEU A 178 31.22 -11.63 -11.09
CA LEU A 178 31.52 -12.47 -12.24
C LEU A 178 32.87 -12.08 -12.88
N ASP A 179 33.13 -10.79 -13.11
CA ASP A 179 34.41 -10.30 -13.64
C ASP A 179 35.59 -10.70 -12.73
N ARG A 180 35.44 -10.55 -11.41
CA ARG A 180 36.44 -10.98 -10.44
C ARG A 180 36.68 -12.50 -10.51
N HIS A 181 35.61 -13.29 -10.62
CA HIS A 181 35.73 -14.74 -10.75
C HIS A 181 36.37 -15.18 -12.07
N LEU A 182 36.16 -14.46 -13.17
CA LEU A 182 36.86 -14.72 -14.43
C LEU A 182 38.36 -14.37 -14.34
N GLN A 183 38.69 -13.27 -13.66
CA GLN A 183 40.07 -12.85 -13.42
C GLN A 183 40.81 -13.82 -12.49
N GLU A 184 40.15 -14.34 -11.45
CA GLU A 184 40.69 -15.34 -10.52
C GLU A 184 40.66 -16.77 -11.10
N GLY A 185 39.67 -17.08 -11.95
CA GLY A 185 39.40 -18.37 -12.57
C GLY A 185 40.28 -18.70 -13.79
N ALA A 186 41.05 -17.75 -14.30
CA ALA A 186 42.15 -18.01 -15.25
C ALA A 186 43.27 -18.91 -14.67
N ALA A 187 43.19 -19.28 -13.38
CA ALA A 187 44.09 -20.20 -12.69
C ALA A 187 43.46 -21.54 -12.23
N GLY A 188 42.17 -21.84 -12.52
CA GLY A 188 41.56 -23.08 -12.03
C GLY A 188 40.20 -23.44 -12.65
N SER A 189 40.21 -24.44 -13.53
CA SER A 189 39.10 -24.94 -14.38
C SER A 189 37.94 -25.65 -13.66
N ALA A 190 37.53 -25.27 -12.44
CA ALA A 190 36.62 -26.11 -11.63
C ALA A 190 35.38 -25.42 -11.01
N VAL A 191 35.06 -24.17 -11.35
CA VAL A 191 33.91 -23.45 -10.72
C VAL A 191 32.96 -22.81 -11.75
N MET A 192 33.06 -23.22 -13.02
CA MET A 192 32.18 -22.70 -14.09
C MET A 192 30.76 -23.30 -14.03
N GLU A 193 30.48 -24.25 -13.13
CA GLU A 193 29.17 -24.93 -13.03
C GLU A 193 28.15 -24.19 -12.14
N ASP A 194 28.57 -23.27 -11.25
CA ASP A 194 27.63 -22.59 -10.31
C ASP A 194 27.12 -21.23 -10.84
N TRP A 195 27.66 -20.78 -11.98
CA TRP A 195 27.36 -19.48 -12.62
C TRP A 195 27.04 -19.62 -14.11
N GLU A 196 26.67 -20.81 -14.59
CA GLU A 196 25.98 -20.91 -15.87
C GLU A 196 24.67 -20.11 -15.73
N GLU A 197 24.67 -18.87 -16.24
CA GLU A 197 23.45 -18.14 -16.57
C GLU A 197 22.70 -19.01 -17.58
N SER A 198 21.87 -19.93 -17.06
CA SER A 198 20.90 -20.64 -17.88
C SER A 198 20.09 -19.57 -18.63
N GLU A 199 19.93 -19.70 -19.94
CA GLU A 199 19.12 -18.76 -20.76
C GLU A 199 17.66 -18.62 -20.26
N GLU A 200 17.24 -19.44 -19.27
CA GLU A 200 15.97 -19.39 -18.55
C GLU A 200 16.07 -18.83 -17.10
N GLU A 201 17.01 -17.92 -16.79
CA GLU A 201 17.04 -17.28 -15.46
C GLU A 201 15.76 -16.44 -15.24
N ALA A 202 15.04 -16.71 -14.15
CA ALA A 202 13.83 -15.96 -13.80
C ALA A 202 14.16 -14.47 -13.58
N GLU A 203 13.43 -13.56 -14.23
CA GLU A 203 13.65 -12.12 -14.11
C GLU A 203 13.08 -11.60 -12.78
N VAL A 204 13.88 -11.66 -11.72
CA VAL A 204 13.45 -11.22 -10.39
C VAL A 204 13.70 -9.73 -10.16
N GLN A 205 12.66 -8.98 -9.79
CA GLN A 205 12.73 -7.59 -9.33
C GLN A 205 12.41 -7.50 -7.84
N VAL A 206 13.29 -6.88 -7.03
CA VAL A 206 13.06 -6.70 -5.60
C VAL A 206 12.64 -5.25 -5.29
N LEU A 207 11.55 -5.12 -4.54
CA LEU A 207 11.07 -3.85 -3.98
C LEU A 207 11.40 -3.76 -2.49
N VAL A 208 12.26 -2.82 -2.11
CA VAL A 208 12.62 -2.53 -0.72
C VAL A 208 11.80 -1.35 -0.20
N LEU A 209 10.86 -1.64 0.70
CA LEU A 209 9.82 -0.72 1.15
C LEU A 209 10.01 -0.36 2.63
N SER A 210 9.84 0.93 2.97
CA SER A 210 9.93 1.38 4.36
C SER A 210 8.62 1.12 5.11
N PRO A 211 8.62 0.39 6.25
CA PRO A 211 7.41 0.14 7.05
C PRO A 211 6.77 1.40 7.61
N ARG A 212 7.46 2.54 7.54
CA ARG A 212 6.93 3.83 8.01
C ARG A 212 5.78 4.33 7.13
N CYS A 213 5.96 4.24 5.81
CA CYS A 213 5.00 4.69 4.81
C CYS A 213 4.27 3.54 4.10
N TRP A 214 4.74 2.29 4.25
CA TRP A 214 4.05 1.08 3.77
C TRP A 214 3.46 0.33 4.96
N ALA A 215 2.13 0.30 5.06
CA ALA A 215 1.45 -0.44 6.12
C ALA A 215 1.33 -1.91 5.69
N VAL A 216 2.21 -2.76 6.20
CA VAL A 216 2.21 -4.19 5.91
C VAL A 216 1.59 -4.93 7.08
N SER A 217 0.49 -5.64 6.83
CA SER A 217 -0.15 -6.49 7.82
C SER A 217 0.78 -7.63 8.25
N SER A 218 0.74 -8.02 9.53
CA SER A 218 1.60 -9.08 10.07
C SER A 218 1.44 -10.43 9.35
N GLY A 219 0.24 -10.71 8.83
CA GLY A 219 -0.03 -11.92 8.04
C GLY A 219 0.57 -11.92 6.63
N CYS A 220 1.18 -10.82 6.18
CA CYS A 220 1.77 -10.72 4.85
C CYS A 220 3.26 -11.08 4.83
N PHE A 221 3.89 -11.33 5.97
CA PHE A 221 5.31 -11.70 6.01
C PHE A 221 5.52 -13.13 5.52
N LEU A 222 6.50 -13.30 4.63
CA LEU A 222 6.97 -14.56 4.11
C LEU A 222 8.15 -15.02 4.97
N VAL A 223 7.97 -16.13 5.69
CA VAL A 223 9.02 -16.75 6.49
C VAL A 223 9.72 -17.79 5.63
N GLU A 224 11.06 -17.72 5.54
CA GLU A 224 11.90 -18.70 4.82
C GLU A 224 11.47 -18.95 3.35
N PRO A 225 11.78 -18.02 2.41
CA PRO A 225 11.45 -18.19 0.99
C PRO A 225 11.90 -19.53 0.39
N ALA A 226 13.01 -20.09 0.89
CA ALA A 226 13.58 -21.40 0.51
C ALA A 226 12.63 -22.60 0.64
N LYS A 227 11.56 -22.49 1.44
CA LYS A 227 10.54 -23.53 1.59
C LYS A 227 9.41 -23.43 0.58
N HIS A 228 9.29 -22.29 -0.12
CA HIS A 228 8.10 -21.94 -0.86
C HIS A 228 8.34 -21.74 -2.36
N PHE A 229 9.58 -21.49 -2.76
CA PHE A 229 9.95 -21.21 -4.15
C PHE A 229 11.10 -22.09 -4.65
N PRO A 230 11.24 -22.24 -5.99
CA PRO A 230 12.36 -22.94 -6.61
C PRO A 230 13.73 -22.41 -6.16
N ALA A 231 14.75 -23.27 -6.29
CA ALA A 231 16.10 -22.99 -5.80
C ALA A 231 16.73 -21.76 -6.48
N GLU A 232 16.40 -21.54 -7.75
CA GLU A 232 16.89 -20.44 -8.58
C GLU A 232 16.42 -19.09 -8.00
N ILE A 233 15.12 -18.98 -7.71
CA ILE A 233 14.54 -17.80 -7.07
C ILE A 233 15.15 -17.61 -5.67
N CYS A 234 15.24 -18.68 -4.89
CA CYS A 234 15.75 -18.59 -3.52
C CYS A 234 17.23 -18.18 -3.49
N SER A 235 18.03 -18.67 -4.43
CA SER A 235 19.41 -18.25 -4.64
C SER A 235 19.49 -16.76 -4.92
N TYR A 236 18.67 -16.26 -5.86
CA TYR A 236 18.59 -14.82 -6.15
C TYR A 236 18.25 -13.98 -4.90
N LEU A 237 17.19 -14.34 -4.18
CA LEU A 237 16.76 -13.61 -2.97
C LEU A 237 17.83 -13.64 -1.87
N ASN A 238 18.58 -14.73 -1.76
CA ASN A 238 19.71 -14.84 -0.83
C ASN A 238 20.86 -13.93 -1.25
N HIS A 239 21.25 -13.93 -2.52
CA HIS A 239 22.28 -13.04 -3.06
C HIS A 239 21.90 -11.56 -2.86
N PHE A 240 20.65 -11.19 -3.11
CA PHE A 240 20.15 -9.84 -2.85
C PHE A 240 20.22 -9.48 -1.36
N THR A 241 19.86 -10.42 -0.48
CA THR A 241 19.93 -10.22 0.98
C THR A 241 21.37 -10.00 1.46
N GLN A 242 22.33 -10.73 0.88
CA GLN A 242 23.75 -10.58 1.18
C GLN A 242 24.28 -9.23 0.68
N PHE A 243 23.97 -8.87 -0.57
CA PHE A 243 24.30 -7.57 -1.15
C PHE A 243 23.77 -6.42 -0.29
N TYR A 244 22.48 -6.46 0.07
CA TYR A 244 21.86 -5.43 0.90
C TYR A 244 22.53 -5.33 2.28
N SER A 245 22.84 -6.47 2.90
CA SER A 245 23.53 -6.47 4.19
C SER A 245 24.94 -5.88 4.09
N HIS A 246 25.65 -6.17 2.99
CA HIS A 246 26.98 -5.65 2.72
C HIS A 246 26.98 -4.14 2.46
N SER A 247 26.07 -3.65 1.61
CA SER A 247 25.94 -2.22 1.31
C SER A 247 25.59 -1.42 2.57
N GLN A 248 24.68 -1.93 3.41
CA GLN A 248 24.37 -1.29 4.70
C GLN A 248 25.59 -1.17 5.62
N SER A 249 26.52 -2.14 5.59
CA SER A 249 27.75 -2.07 6.38
C SER A 249 28.75 -1.04 5.87
N MET A 250 28.85 -0.84 4.54
CA MET A 250 29.77 0.11 3.93
C MET A 250 29.36 1.58 4.16
N TYR A 251 28.06 1.87 4.15
CA TYR A 251 27.55 3.25 4.31
C TYR A 251 27.23 3.64 5.76
N SER A 252 27.31 2.71 6.73
CA SER A 252 26.94 2.97 8.13
C SER A 252 28.04 3.68 8.91
N LEU A 253 28.14 5.00 8.77
CA LEU A 253 29.00 5.88 9.59
C LEU A 253 28.49 6.10 11.03
N SER A 254 27.40 5.45 11.45
CA SER A 254 26.78 5.67 12.76
C SER A 254 26.55 4.37 13.53
N HIS A 255 26.63 4.42 14.87
CA HIS A 255 26.48 3.30 15.83
C HIS A 255 25.10 2.58 15.82
N SER A 256 24.34 2.64 14.73
CA SER A 256 23.08 1.93 14.57
C SER A 256 23.32 0.50 14.05
N LYS A 257 22.51 -0.46 14.52
CA LYS A 257 22.56 -1.84 14.00
C LYS A 257 22.20 -1.84 12.50
N PRO A 258 22.90 -2.61 11.65
CA PRO A 258 22.60 -2.69 10.23
C PRO A 258 21.15 -3.17 10.01
N ARG A 259 20.47 -2.55 9.05
CA ARG A 259 19.09 -2.89 8.70
C ARG A 259 19.04 -4.28 8.06
N ARG A 260 17.96 -5.02 8.27
CA ARG A 260 17.74 -6.36 7.70
C ARG A 260 16.41 -6.40 6.96
N LEU A 261 16.38 -7.10 5.83
CA LEU A 261 15.18 -7.29 5.03
C LEU A 261 14.21 -8.27 5.72
N GLN A 262 12.91 -8.07 5.47
CA GLN A 262 11.85 -9.03 5.78
C GLN A 262 11.00 -9.26 4.53
N TRP A 263 10.94 -10.48 4.03
CA TRP A 263 10.19 -10.81 2.82
C TRP A 263 8.68 -10.84 3.06
N THR A 264 7.90 -10.61 2.00
CA THR A 264 6.43 -10.61 2.05
C THR A 264 5.78 -11.31 0.87
N TRP A 265 4.51 -11.67 1.05
CA TRP A 265 3.60 -12.21 0.04
C TRP A 265 2.97 -11.13 -0.86
N LEU A 266 3.35 -9.85 -0.69
CA LEU A 266 2.76 -8.70 -1.39
C LEU A 266 3.28 -8.50 -2.83
N GLY A 267 4.12 -9.41 -3.30
CA GLY A 267 4.63 -9.40 -4.66
C GLY A 267 3.66 -10.02 -5.66
N HIS A 268 4.15 -10.15 -6.89
CA HIS A 268 3.47 -10.83 -7.98
C HIS A 268 4.49 -11.51 -8.88
N GLY A 269 4.03 -12.33 -9.82
CA GLY A 269 4.89 -12.81 -10.87
C GLY A 269 4.14 -13.44 -12.03
N GLU A 270 4.92 -13.85 -13.02
CA GLU A 270 4.42 -14.44 -14.26
C GLU A 270 4.74 -15.93 -14.34
N LEU A 271 3.71 -16.76 -14.45
CA LEU A 271 3.85 -18.21 -14.63
C LEU A 271 3.44 -18.60 -16.04
N ARG A 272 4.35 -19.25 -16.77
CA ARG A 272 4.07 -19.85 -18.08
C ARG A 272 3.53 -21.27 -17.89
N LEU A 273 2.26 -21.49 -18.23
CA LEU A 273 1.60 -22.79 -18.20
C LEU A 273 1.16 -23.18 -19.61
N GLY A 274 2.01 -23.94 -20.32
CA GLY A 274 1.78 -24.27 -21.73
C GLY A 274 1.82 -23.01 -22.60
N GLY A 275 0.70 -22.71 -23.29
CA GLY A 275 0.56 -21.51 -24.12
C GLY A 275 0.03 -20.27 -23.37
N TRP A 276 -0.21 -20.36 -22.07
CA TRP A 276 -0.76 -19.27 -21.25
C TRP A 276 0.32 -18.64 -20.38
N THR A 277 0.26 -17.31 -20.23
CA THR A 277 1.01 -16.57 -19.20
C THR A 277 0.02 -16.09 -18.16
N LEU A 278 0.21 -16.53 -16.91
CA LEU A 278 -0.62 -16.15 -15.77
C LEU A 278 0.09 -15.08 -14.96
N HIS A 279 -0.53 -13.91 -14.81
CA HIS A 279 -0.09 -12.90 -13.86
C HIS A 279 -0.76 -13.17 -12.52
N VAL A 280 0.05 -13.51 -11.51
CA VAL A 280 -0.43 -14.00 -10.22
C VAL A 280 0.26 -13.29 -9.07
N SER A 281 -0.40 -13.13 -7.94
CA SER A 281 0.29 -12.70 -6.70
C SER A 281 1.33 -13.73 -6.28
N THR A 282 2.33 -13.35 -5.48
CA THR A 282 3.35 -14.27 -4.95
C THR A 282 2.72 -15.43 -4.17
N LEU A 283 1.59 -15.19 -3.50
CA LEU A 283 0.84 -16.23 -2.80
C LEU A 283 0.14 -17.19 -3.77
N GLN A 284 -0.47 -16.69 -4.84
CA GLN A 284 -1.03 -17.53 -5.90
C GLN A 284 0.06 -18.30 -6.64
N MET A 285 1.23 -17.70 -6.86
CA MET A 285 2.39 -18.38 -7.42
C MET A 285 2.81 -19.56 -6.54
N PHE A 286 2.91 -19.38 -5.22
CA PHE A 286 3.17 -20.48 -4.28
C PHE A 286 2.14 -21.61 -4.40
N VAL A 287 0.85 -21.27 -4.43
CA VAL A 287 -0.23 -22.26 -4.59
C VAL A 287 -0.08 -23.03 -5.90
N LEU A 288 0.19 -22.33 -7.00
CA LEU A 288 0.36 -22.96 -8.31
C LEU A 288 1.62 -23.82 -8.34
N LEU A 289 2.74 -23.40 -7.75
CA LEU A 289 3.94 -24.24 -7.68
C LEU A 289 3.74 -25.54 -6.89
N HIS A 290 2.77 -25.58 -5.97
CA HIS A 290 2.40 -26.74 -5.16
C HIS A 290 1.15 -27.46 -5.73
N PHE A 291 1.03 -27.57 -7.06
CA PHE A 291 -0.08 -28.29 -7.72
C PHE A 291 -0.37 -29.65 -7.05
N ASN A 292 -1.65 -30.03 -7.01
CA ASN A 292 -2.15 -31.30 -6.44
C ASN A 292 -1.99 -31.48 -4.92
N VAL A 293 -1.78 -30.41 -4.16
CA VAL A 293 -1.70 -30.44 -2.69
C VAL A 293 -3.05 -30.12 -2.05
N ARG A 294 -3.39 -30.82 -0.95
CA ARG A 294 -4.61 -30.56 -0.17
C ARG A 294 -4.55 -29.15 0.45
N VAL A 295 -5.67 -28.44 0.50
CA VAL A 295 -5.76 -27.08 1.09
C VAL A 295 -5.21 -27.03 2.53
N GLN A 296 -5.43 -28.10 3.31
CA GLN A 296 -4.91 -28.22 4.67
C GLN A 296 -3.38 -28.21 4.73
N GLN A 297 -2.72 -28.81 3.75
CA GLN A 297 -1.26 -28.82 3.65
C GLN A 297 -0.74 -27.45 3.20
N LEU A 298 -1.40 -26.78 2.26
CA LEU A 298 -1.07 -25.39 1.89
C LEU A 298 -1.17 -24.42 3.08
N LEU A 299 -2.16 -24.59 3.96
CA LEU A 299 -2.27 -23.80 5.20
C LEU A 299 -1.11 -24.05 6.16
N GLN A 300 -0.74 -25.32 6.34
CA GLN A 300 0.37 -25.69 7.23
C GLN A 300 1.71 -25.18 6.69
N GLU A 301 1.93 -25.30 5.39
CA GLU A 301 3.18 -24.88 4.74
C GLU A 301 3.30 -23.36 4.71
N SER A 302 2.26 -22.63 4.27
CA SER A 302 2.31 -21.17 4.17
C SER A 302 2.31 -20.45 5.53
N GLY A 303 1.77 -21.08 6.58
CA GLY A 303 1.57 -20.45 7.89
C GLY A 303 0.57 -19.29 7.89
N LEU A 304 -0.24 -19.16 6.83
CA LEU A 304 -1.22 -18.09 6.65
C LEU A 304 -2.58 -18.44 7.28
N SER A 305 -3.42 -17.42 7.48
CA SER A 305 -4.81 -17.65 7.88
C SER A 305 -5.63 -18.23 6.74
N ALA A 306 -6.66 -19.01 7.08
CA ALA A 306 -7.59 -19.56 6.10
C ALA A 306 -8.22 -18.48 5.23
N ALA A 307 -8.57 -17.32 5.79
CA ALA A 307 -9.16 -16.21 5.04
C ALA A 307 -8.22 -15.66 3.95
N VAL A 308 -6.93 -15.50 4.25
CA VAL A 308 -5.93 -14.99 3.29
C VAL A 308 -5.70 -16.01 2.17
N LEU A 309 -5.56 -17.29 2.51
CA LEU A 309 -5.37 -18.35 1.51
C LEU A 309 -6.61 -18.50 0.63
N LEU A 310 -7.80 -18.44 1.21
CA LEU A 310 -9.06 -18.48 0.45
C LEU A 310 -9.18 -17.33 -0.53
N HIS A 311 -8.82 -16.11 -0.12
CA HIS A 311 -8.83 -14.95 -1.01
C HIS A 311 -7.89 -15.14 -2.21
N ALA A 312 -6.73 -15.77 -2.00
CA ALA A 312 -5.81 -16.09 -3.10
C ALA A 312 -6.31 -17.21 -4.01
N LEU A 313 -6.98 -18.23 -3.44
CA LEU A 313 -7.53 -19.38 -4.16
C LEU A 313 -8.77 -19.02 -4.98
N GLN A 314 -9.65 -18.15 -4.48
CA GLN A 314 -10.93 -17.82 -5.09
C GLN A 314 -10.84 -17.49 -6.59
N PRO A 315 -9.94 -16.59 -7.07
CA PRO A 315 -9.80 -16.33 -8.51
C PRO A 315 -9.17 -17.48 -9.29
N LEU A 316 -8.42 -18.38 -8.64
CA LEU A 316 -7.82 -19.54 -9.31
C LEU A 316 -8.85 -20.67 -9.56
N ILE A 317 -9.88 -20.77 -8.71
CA ILE A 317 -10.92 -21.82 -8.75
C ILE A 317 -12.28 -21.33 -9.25
N ALA A 318 -12.40 -20.03 -9.54
CA ALA A 318 -13.62 -19.45 -10.10
C ALA A 318 -13.93 -20.04 -11.49
N ASP A 319 -15.16 -19.85 -11.98
CA ASP A 319 -15.52 -20.27 -13.33
C ASP A 319 -14.57 -19.65 -14.38
N GLY A 320 -13.86 -20.51 -15.12
CA GLY A 320 -12.82 -20.11 -16.07
C GLY A 320 -11.42 -19.92 -15.47
N GLY A 321 -11.23 -20.22 -14.19
CA GLY A 321 -9.94 -20.23 -13.51
C GLY A 321 -9.07 -21.45 -13.87
N PRO A 322 -7.74 -21.37 -13.63
CA PRO A 322 -6.79 -22.43 -13.98
C PRO A 322 -6.88 -23.70 -13.12
N LEU A 323 -7.51 -23.65 -11.94
CA LEU A 323 -7.59 -24.78 -11.01
C LEU A 323 -9.01 -25.34 -10.94
N THR A 324 -9.11 -26.66 -10.85
CA THR A 324 -10.37 -27.38 -10.56
C THR A 324 -10.26 -28.06 -9.20
N CYS A 325 -11.33 -28.04 -8.41
CA CYS A 325 -11.38 -28.70 -7.11
C CYS A 325 -12.13 -30.03 -7.22
N SER A 326 -11.47 -31.16 -6.90
CA SER A 326 -12.08 -32.49 -6.80
C SER A 326 -12.19 -32.99 -5.35
N SER A 327 -13.23 -33.80 -5.06
CA SER A 327 -13.40 -34.44 -3.74
C SER A 327 -12.66 -35.76 -3.73
N GLU A 328 -12.20 -36.17 -2.55
CA GLU A 328 -11.98 -37.58 -2.30
C GLU A 328 -13.37 -38.24 -2.13
N GLU A 329 -13.79 -39.04 -3.11
CA GLU A 329 -14.83 -40.07 -2.90
C GLU A 329 -14.16 -41.37 -2.40
N GLU A 330 -14.85 -42.08 -1.51
CA GLU A 330 -14.48 -43.42 -1.03
C GLU A 330 -14.29 -44.44 -2.16
N PRO A 331 -13.50 -45.51 -1.96
CA PRO A 331 -13.00 -46.34 -3.05
C PRO A 331 -14.10 -47.29 -3.54
N SER A 332 -14.55 -47.14 -4.79
CA SER A 332 -15.13 -48.28 -5.50
C SER A 332 -14.79 -48.30 -6.99
N THR A 333 -13.93 -49.25 -7.33
CA THR A 333 -13.93 -50.08 -8.54
C THR A 333 -14.13 -49.38 -9.89
N GLY A 334 -12.99 -49.03 -10.50
CA GLY A 334 -12.69 -49.22 -11.93
C GLY A 334 -13.70 -48.74 -12.97
N LYS A 335 -13.35 -47.66 -13.68
CA LYS A 335 -13.31 -47.58 -15.16
C LYS A 335 -12.71 -46.24 -15.60
N SER A 336 -11.89 -46.32 -16.64
CA SER A 336 -11.30 -45.22 -17.42
C SER A 336 -12.38 -44.27 -17.96
N CYS A 337 -12.16 -42.96 -17.88
CA CYS A 337 -13.06 -41.94 -18.45
C CYS A 337 -12.39 -41.16 -19.59
N SER A 338 -13.00 -41.21 -20.78
CA SER A 338 -12.81 -40.28 -21.90
C SER A 338 -13.71 -39.05 -21.77
N LEU A 339 -13.48 -38.06 -22.65
CA LEU A 339 -14.14 -36.77 -22.76
C LEU A 339 -15.68 -36.79 -22.95
N ASP A 340 -16.36 -35.94 -22.15
CA ASP A 340 -17.64 -35.21 -22.29
C ASP A 340 -18.72 -35.39 -21.17
N PRO A 341 -19.51 -34.33 -20.81
CA PRO A 341 -20.05 -34.03 -19.46
C PRO A 341 -21.59 -34.23 -19.29
N PRO A 342 -22.31 -33.84 -18.18
CA PRO A 342 -22.06 -33.79 -16.71
C PRO A 342 -23.15 -34.59 -15.89
N PRO A 343 -23.18 -34.60 -14.53
CA PRO A 343 -23.79 -33.53 -13.72
C PRO A 343 -23.00 -33.14 -12.42
N LEU A 344 -23.11 -31.86 -12.06
CA LEU A 344 -22.74 -31.23 -10.77
C LEU A 344 -23.56 -31.79 -9.58
N PRO A 345 -23.37 -31.40 -8.28
CA PRO A 345 -22.20 -30.86 -7.53
C PRO A 345 -22.14 -31.35 -6.04
N LEU A 346 -20.99 -31.80 -5.50
CA LEU A 346 -20.85 -32.00 -4.03
C LEU A 346 -19.53 -31.50 -3.41
N MET A 347 -18.63 -30.91 -4.20
CA MET A 347 -17.38 -30.31 -3.70
C MET A 347 -17.52 -28.86 -3.20
N ILE A 348 -18.51 -28.15 -3.73
CA ILE A 348 -18.75 -26.74 -3.42
C ILE A 348 -19.32 -26.58 -1.99
N TRP A 349 -19.99 -27.61 -1.45
CA TRP A 349 -20.65 -27.52 -0.15
C TRP A 349 -19.68 -27.56 1.04
N VAL A 350 -18.60 -28.35 1.02
CA VAL A 350 -17.67 -28.42 2.16
C VAL A 350 -16.78 -27.19 2.24
N LEU A 351 -16.32 -26.66 1.09
CA LEU A 351 -15.65 -25.35 1.05
C LEU A 351 -16.60 -24.25 1.50
N LEU A 352 -17.83 -24.17 0.98
CA LEU A 352 -18.81 -23.20 1.45
C LEU A 352 -19.21 -23.40 2.91
N GLN A 353 -19.23 -24.61 3.47
CA GLN A 353 -19.65 -24.88 4.84
C GLN A 353 -18.53 -24.63 5.85
N VAL A 354 -17.27 -24.88 5.49
CA VAL A 354 -16.10 -24.43 6.25
C VAL A 354 -15.96 -22.91 6.17
N MET A 355 -16.23 -22.33 5.00
CA MET A 355 -16.25 -20.87 4.80
C MET A 355 -17.41 -20.21 5.55
N ASP A 356 -18.62 -20.75 5.51
CA ASP A 356 -19.81 -20.27 6.22
C ASP A 356 -19.66 -20.51 7.73
N SER A 357 -18.94 -21.55 8.18
CA SER A 357 -18.61 -21.73 9.61
C SER A 357 -17.57 -20.72 10.09
N CYS A 358 -16.53 -20.42 9.30
CA CYS A 358 -15.57 -19.35 9.58
C CYS A 358 -16.24 -17.97 9.53
N GLN A 359 -17.10 -17.74 8.55
CA GLN A 359 -17.81 -16.48 8.33
C GLN A 359 -18.94 -16.30 9.35
N LYS A 360 -19.57 -17.36 9.88
CA LYS A 360 -20.51 -17.31 11.01
C LYS A 360 -19.81 -17.04 12.35
N GLN A 361 -18.58 -17.52 12.50
CA GLN A 361 -17.74 -17.18 13.66
C GLN A 361 -17.28 -15.72 13.62
N GLU A 362 -17.12 -15.15 12.42
CA GLU A 362 -16.91 -13.71 12.21
C GLU A 362 -18.21 -12.90 12.24
N ALA A 363 -19.34 -13.39 11.72
CA ALA A 363 -20.64 -12.72 11.66
C ALA A 363 -21.41 -12.70 12.99
N ALA A 364 -20.95 -13.47 13.98
CA ALA A 364 -21.25 -13.20 15.39
C ALA A 364 -20.70 -11.82 15.84
N ARG A 365 -19.86 -11.18 15.02
CA ARG A 365 -19.61 -9.74 14.98
C ARG A 365 -20.25 -9.19 13.69
N SER A 366 -21.11 -8.19 13.82
CA SER A 366 -22.09 -7.75 12.81
C SER A 366 -21.66 -7.71 11.33
N PRO A 367 -22.58 -7.95 10.37
CA PRO A 367 -22.27 -8.12 8.96
C PRO A 367 -22.21 -6.79 8.19
N GLY A 368 -21.07 -6.56 7.53
CA GLY A 368 -20.87 -5.56 6.48
C GLY A 368 -19.67 -5.98 5.65
N GLY A 369 -19.83 -6.06 4.33
CA GLY A 369 -18.94 -6.75 3.38
C GLY A 369 -17.45 -6.46 3.51
N GLY A 370 -16.65 -7.45 3.08
CA GLY A 370 -15.19 -7.52 3.17
C GLY A 370 -14.48 -6.17 3.07
N ARG A 371 -14.07 -5.67 4.23
CA ARG A 371 -13.11 -4.58 4.42
C ARG A 371 -12.28 -4.96 5.63
N PHE A 372 -10.96 -4.74 5.56
CA PHE A 372 -10.11 -4.77 6.74
C PHE A 372 -10.68 -3.77 7.78
N GLY A 373 -11.33 -4.32 8.81
CA GLY A 373 -11.89 -3.55 9.90
C GLY A 373 -10.79 -2.99 10.79
N CYS A 374 -10.95 -1.74 11.24
CA CYS A 374 -10.19 -1.16 12.33
C CYS A 374 -10.22 -2.14 13.52
N SER A 375 -9.08 -2.71 13.90
CA SER A 375 -9.04 -3.67 15.00
C SER A 375 -9.33 -2.93 16.31
N THR A 376 -9.84 -3.61 17.33
CA THR A 376 -10.01 -3.00 18.66
C THR A 376 -8.69 -2.42 19.18
N GLY A 377 -7.55 -2.96 18.74
CA GLY A 377 -6.21 -2.42 19.03
C GLY A 377 -5.93 -1.08 18.37
N ASP A 378 -6.39 -0.85 17.14
CA ASP A 378 -6.23 0.42 16.43
C ASP A 378 -7.07 1.53 17.06
N VAL A 379 -8.32 1.20 17.44
CA VAL A 379 -9.19 2.10 18.19
C VAL A 379 -8.58 2.45 19.56
N LEU A 380 -8.04 1.47 20.28
CA LEU A 380 -7.36 1.71 21.56
C LEU A 380 -6.09 2.55 21.41
N SER A 381 -5.34 2.37 20.32
CA SER A 381 -4.16 3.18 20.01
C SER A 381 -4.53 4.64 19.76
N CYS A 382 -5.60 4.89 19.01
CA CYS A 382 -6.15 6.24 18.81
C CYS A 382 -6.65 6.85 20.12
N ILE A 383 -7.38 6.09 20.96
CA ILE A 383 -7.85 6.56 22.27
C ILE A 383 -6.66 6.92 23.18
N MET A 384 -5.64 6.05 23.26
CA MET A 384 -4.44 6.30 24.07
C MET A 384 -3.65 7.51 23.57
N HIS A 385 -3.56 7.71 22.25
CA HIS A 385 -2.89 8.88 21.67
C HIS A 385 -3.55 10.20 22.12
N VAL A 386 -4.89 10.26 22.04
CA VAL A 386 -5.66 11.45 22.43
C VAL A 386 -5.65 11.67 23.95
N MET A 387 -5.63 10.59 24.74
CA MET A 387 -5.45 10.67 26.21
C MET A 387 -4.07 11.22 26.59
N ASN A 388 -2.99 10.75 25.95
CA ASN A 388 -1.62 11.23 26.21
C ASN A 388 -1.41 12.69 25.79
N LYS A 389 -2.24 13.22 24.89
CA LYS A 389 -2.26 14.63 24.51
C LYS A 389 -3.07 15.51 25.46
N GLY A 390 -3.71 14.92 26.48
CA GLY A 390 -4.51 15.64 27.47
C GLY A 390 -5.86 16.14 26.96
N CYS A 391 -6.24 15.80 25.72
CA CYS A 391 -7.49 16.26 25.10
C CYS A 391 -8.72 15.54 25.68
N VAL A 392 -8.52 14.33 26.23
CA VAL A 392 -9.58 13.47 26.73
C VAL A 392 -9.07 12.75 27.98
N ARG A 393 -9.85 12.72 29.06
CA ARG A 393 -9.56 11.95 30.28
C ARG A 393 -10.58 10.82 30.46
N ARG A 394 -10.25 9.78 31.21
CA ARG A 394 -11.25 8.78 31.62
C ARG A 394 -12.10 9.37 32.74
N ASN A 395 -13.40 9.09 32.73
CA ASN A 395 -14.28 9.41 33.84
C ASN A 395 -13.88 8.55 35.06
N ASP A 396 -13.78 9.19 36.23
CA ASP A 396 -13.27 8.56 37.45
C ASP A 396 -14.23 7.50 38.02
N ASP A 397 -15.54 7.67 37.82
CA ASP A 397 -16.58 6.75 38.29
C ASP A 397 -16.87 5.62 37.27
N ASN A 398 -16.59 5.85 35.99
CA ASN A 398 -16.83 4.90 34.90
C ASN A 398 -15.65 4.87 33.91
N PRO A 399 -14.63 4.01 34.11
CA PRO A 399 -13.39 4.02 33.34
C PRO A 399 -13.54 3.61 31.86
N HIS A 400 -14.72 3.12 31.46
CA HIS A 400 -15.08 2.82 30.07
C HIS A 400 -15.60 4.04 29.30
N ILE A 401 -15.87 5.15 29.98
CA ILE A 401 -16.37 6.40 29.40
C ILE A 401 -15.25 7.45 29.44
N VAL A 402 -15.01 8.10 28.30
CA VAL A 402 -13.97 9.11 28.11
C VAL A 402 -14.60 10.49 27.97
N GLU A 403 -14.14 11.44 28.77
CA GLU A 403 -14.63 12.81 28.84
C GLU A 403 -13.65 13.76 28.16
N PHE A 404 -14.17 14.59 27.27
CA PHE A 404 -13.42 15.66 26.64
C PHE A 404 -13.11 16.77 27.65
N VAL A 405 -11.86 17.19 27.73
CA VAL A 405 -11.42 18.25 28.65
C VAL A 405 -11.18 19.53 27.87
N PRO A 406 -11.97 20.59 28.08
CA PRO A 406 -11.73 21.88 27.42
C PRO A 406 -10.69 22.73 28.18
N GLU A 407 -9.77 23.34 27.42
CA GLU A 407 -8.99 24.58 27.68
C GLU A 407 -7.71 24.54 28.56
N ASP A 408 -6.65 25.37 28.36
CA ASP A 408 -6.17 26.31 27.32
C ASP A 408 -4.61 26.49 27.54
N PRO A 409 -3.82 27.25 26.74
CA PRO A 409 -2.49 26.85 26.27
C PRO A 409 -1.37 27.52 27.09
N ALA A 410 -0.69 26.77 27.96
CA ALA A 410 0.58 27.24 28.53
C ALA A 410 1.75 26.81 27.61
N THR A 411 2.29 27.80 26.91
CA THR A 411 3.48 27.74 26.04
C THR A 411 4.66 26.93 26.60
N PRO A 412 5.35 26.14 25.76
CA PRO A 412 6.76 25.84 25.96
C PRO A 412 7.63 26.82 25.17
N GLN A 413 8.58 27.41 25.89
CA GLN A 413 9.58 28.37 25.44
C GLN A 413 10.78 27.68 24.74
N LYS A 414 11.45 28.44 23.84
CA LYS A 414 12.85 28.33 23.33
C LYS A 414 13.12 27.17 22.34
N GLY A 415 13.77 27.35 21.18
CA GLY A 415 14.45 28.50 20.56
C GLY A 415 14.90 28.17 19.12
N HIS A 416 15.21 29.25 18.39
CA HIS A 416 15.58 29.48 16.97
C HIS A 416 16.72 28.57 16.41
N ALA A 417 16.98 28.40 15.09
CA ALA A 417 17.05 29.37 13.98
C ALA A 417 17.04 28.68 12.58
N GLN A 418 17.38 29.45 11.53
CA GLN A 418 16.66 29.58 10.25
C GLN A 418 17.47 29.20 8.98
N ILE A 419 16.74 29.12 7.86
CA ILE A 419 17.11 28.80 6.45
C ILE A 419 18.05 29.84 5.80
N SER A 420 18.85 29.43 4.79
CA SER A 420 19.23 30.29 3.64
C SER A 420 19.41 29.53 2.31
N PHE A 421 19.09 30.19 1.18
CA PHE A 421 19.25 29.74 -0.21
C PHE A 421 20.35 30.53 -0.97
N GLY A 422 20.90 29.97 -2.06
CA GLY A 422 21.63 30.70 -3.12
C GLY A 422 22.48 29.80 -4.04
N ARG A 423 22.52 30.08 -5.36
CA ARG A 423 23.31 29.35 -6.39
C ARG A 423 24.47 30.21 -6.92
N ALA A 424 25.69 29.67 -6.98
CA ALA A 424 26.68 29.89 -8.05
C ALA A 424 27.90 28.93 -7.96
N GLY A 425 28.20 28.22 -9.06
CA GLY A 425 29.52 27.95 -9.65
C GLY A 425 30.70 27.34 -8.87
N SER A 426 31.05 26.09 -9.25
CA SER A 426 32.39 25.48 -9.42
C SER A 426 33.43 25.34 -8.28
N ARG A 427 33.87 24.06 -8.13
CA ARG A 427 35.19 23.51 -7.73
C ARG A 427 35.62 23.37 -6.24
N LYS A 428 35.71 22.09 -5.84
CA LYS A 428 36.69 21.31 -5.01
C LYS A 428 37.15 21.73 -3.60
N ASP A 429 37.04 20.70 -2.73
CA ASP A 429 37.94 20.20 -1.66
C ASP A 429 37.85 20.69 -0.19
N SER A 430 37.44 19.71 0.65
CA SER A 430 37.99 19.27 1.96
C SER A 430 37.47 19.82 3.32
N THR A 431 36.89 18.89 4.12
CA THR A 431 36.92 18.68 5.61
C THR A 431 36.53 19.81 6.58
N ALA A 432 35.79 19.66 7.69
CA ALA A 432 35.27 18.50 8.46
C ALA A 432 34.10 18.94 9.38
N ASP A 433 33.27 17.95 9.77
CA ASP A 433 32.43 17.74 10.97
C ASP A 433 31.90 18.91 11.83
N ILE A 434 30.58 18.89 12.13
CA ILE A 434 30.05 18.47 13.46
C ILE A 434 28.52 18.29 13.42
N ARG A 435 28.15 17.11 13.90
CA ARG A 435 26.90 16.43 14.23
C ARG A 435 25.89 17.21 15.08
N CYS A 436 24.59 17.01 14.84
CA CYS A 436 23.54 17.10 15.86
C CYS A 436 22.35 16.18 15.52
N ASP A 437 22.14 15.20 16.40
CA ASP A 437 20.89 14.47 16.70
C ASP A 437 21.07 14.07 18.18
N PRO A 438 20.03 13.82 19.04
CA PRO A 438 19.02 12.80 18.73
C PRO A 438 17.65 12.85 19.47
N ARG A 439 16.77 11.89 19.07
CA ARG A 439 15.87 11.00 19.87
C ARG A 439 14.35 11.25 19.83
N PRO A 440 13.52 10.22 20.15
CA PRO A 440 13.58 8.81 19.76
C PRO A 440 12.19 8.24 19.34
N HIS A 441 12.16 7.00 18.81
CA HIS A 441 11.20 5.91 19.08
C HIS A 441 10.82 5.03 17.87
N ALA A 442 10.63 3.74 18.22
CA ALA A 442 10.13 2.57 17.49
C ALA A 442 11.03 1.93 16.41
N HIS A 443 11.49 0.71 16.73
CA HIS A 443 12.18 -0.20 15.82
C HIS A 443 11.18 -0.83 14.84
N THR A 444 11.27 -0.47 13.56
CA THR A 444 10.57 -1.15 12.47
C THR A 444 11.58 -1.50 11.38
N ARG A 445 11.59 -2.77 10.97
CA ARG A 445 12.51 -3.36 9.99
C ARG A 445 12.02 -3.08 8.56
N PRO A 446 12.91 -2.79 7.58
CA PRO A 446 12.49 -2.65 6.19
C PRO A 446 11.85 -3.93 5.67
N VAL A 447 10.82 -3.76 4.85
CA VAL A 447 10.03 -4.85 4.29
C VAL A 447 10.33 -4.97 2.81
N ALA A 448 10.55 -6.17 2.31
CA ALA A 448 10.84 -6.45 0.91
C ALA A 448 9.69 -7.24 0.27
N ALA A 449 9.35 -6.90 -0.97
CA ALA A 449 8.47 -7.66 -1.84
C ALA A 449 9.25 -8.07 -3.08
N ALA A 450 9.06 -9.30 -3.55
CA ALA A 450 9.70 -9.81 -4.76
C ALA A 450 8.67 -9.89 -5.89
N ARG A 451 9.07 -9.43 -7.07
CA ARG A 451 8.34 -9.58 -8.33
C ARG A 451 9.11 -10.56 -9.22
N PHE A 452 8.42 -11.50 -9.85
CA PHE A 452 9.01 -12.63 -10.59
C PHE A 452 8.56 -12.71 -12.05
#